data_AF-A0A1V4UQX4-F1
#
_entry.id   AF-A0A1V4UQX4-F1
#
_cell.length_a   1.000
_cell.length_b   1.000
_cell.length_c   1.000
_cell.angle_alpha   90.00
_cell.angle_beta   90.00
_cell.angle_gamma   90.00
#
_symmetry.space_group_name_H-M   'P 1'
#
loop_
_entity.id
_entity.type
_entity.pdbx_description
1 polymer ?
#
loop_
_entity_poly.entity_id
_entity_poly.type
_entity_poly.pdbx_seq_one_letter_code
_entity_poly.pdbx_strand_id
1 'polypeptide(L)' 'MATKLDPLNPGAWNNEGVVLREQGKYQEALECFDKALLLDPNNQAAQTNRNNTLQDTNRIVQLGTR' A
#
# COMPACT_ATOMS: atom_id res chain seq x y z
N MET A 1 9.69 20.93 12.09
CA MET A 1 8.92 21.19 10.84
C MET A 1 8.48 19.85 10.30
N ALA A 2 7.20 19.53 10.40
CA ALA A 2 6.64 18.33 9.79
C ALA A 2 6.73 18.50 8.27
N THR A 3 7.60 17.73 7.62
CA THR A 3 7.67 17.63 6.17
C THR A 3 6.32 17.13 5.69
N LYS A 4 5.48 18.05 5.22
CA LYS A 4 4.29 17.72 4.45
C LYS A 4 4.78 16.86 3.29
N LEU A 5 4.49 15.57 3.35
CA LEU A 5 4.62 14.67 2.21
C LEU A 5 3.93 15.38 1.05
N ASP A 6 4.65 15.62 -0.04
CA ASP A 6 4.02 16.15 -1.25
C ASP A 6 2.90 15.19 -1.62
N PRO A 7 1.61 15.59 -1.51
CA PRO A 7 0.49 14.67 -1.71
C PRO A 7 0.38 14.20 -3.16
N LEU A 8 1.23 14.74 -4.05
CA LEU A 8 1.33 14.45 -5.47
C LEU A 8 2.52 13.55 -5.82
N ASN A 9 3.33 13.11 -4.85
CA ASN A 9 4.44 12.20 -5.14
C ASN A 9 3.98 10.74 -5.01
N PRO A 10 3.84 9.98 -6.11
CA PRO A 10 3.44 8.57 -6.06
C PRO A 10 4.41 7.71 -5.25
N GLY A 11 5.70 8.10 -5.18
CA GLY A 11 6.70 7.44 -4.34
C GLY A 11 6.44 7.60 -2.84
N ALA A 12 5.89 8.75 -2.42
CA ALA A 12 5.55 8.98 -1.01
C ALA A 12 4.40 8.06 -0.56
N TRP A 13 3.33 7.99 -1.35
CA TRP A 13 2.21 7.08 -1.12
C TRP A 13 2.64 5.60 -1.13
N ASN A 14 3.54 5.21 -2.03
CA ASN A 14 4.11 3.86 -2.03
C ASN A 14 4.88 3.57 -0.74
N ASN A 15 5.72 4.49 -0.27
CA ASN A 15 6.49 4.28 0.96
C ASN A 15 5.59 4.23 2.19
N GLU A 16 4.57 5.09 2.26
CA GLU A 16 3.57 5.07 3.33
C GLU A 16 2.80 3.73 3.34
N GLY A 17 2.40 3.23 2.17
CA GLY A 17 1.76 1.93 2.05
C GLY A 17 2.65 0.77 2.53
N VAL A 18 3.95 0.81 2.24
CA VAL A 18 4.91 -0.20 2.74
C VAL A 18 4.98 -0.17 4.26
N VAL A 19 5.10 1.02 4.86
CA VAL A 19 5.15 1.18 6.32
C VAL A 19 3.85 0.68 6.97
N LEU A 20 2.69 0.96 6.37
CA LEU A 20 1.39 0.48 6.85
C LEU A 20 1.27 -1.05 6.74
N ARG A 21 1.77 -1.65 5.65
CA ARG A 21 1.82 -3.11 5.48
C ARG A 21 2.65 -3.77 6.57
N GLU A 22 3.82 -3.20 6.89
CA GLU A 22 4.68 -3.69 7.98
C GLU A 22 4.03 -3.56 9.36
N GLN A 23 3.16 -2.57 9.56
CA GLN A 23 2.34 -2.43 10.76
C GLN A 23 1.14 -3.40 10.82
N GLY A 24 0.96 -4.26 9.81
CA GLY A 24 -0.18 -5.17 9.70
C GLY A 24 -1.49 -4.47 9.29
N LYS A 25 -1.42 -3.19 8.91
CA LYS A 25 -2.56 -2.38 8.46
C LYS A 25 -2.77 -2.54 6.96
N TYR A 26 -3.06 -3.77 6.54
CA TYR A 26 -3.13 -4.12 5.13
C TYR A 26 -4.16 -3.31 4.34
N GLN A 27 -5.31 -2.99 4.94
CA GLN A 27 -6.36 -2.20 4.29
C GLN A 27 -5.90 -0.76 3.99
N GLU A 28 -5.30 -0.07 4.98
CA GLU A 28 -4.75 1.28 4.80
C GLU A 28 -3.58 1.28 3.81
N ALA A 29 -2.77 0.22 3.81
CA ALA A 29 -1.67 0.05 2.86
C ALA A 29 -2.17 -0.04 1.41
N LEU A 30 -3.25 -0.81 1.16
CA LEU A 30 -3.85 -0.93 -0.17
C LEU A 30 -4.38 0.42 -0.68
N GLU A 31 -5.03 1.21 0.17
CA GLU A 31 -5.48 2.56 -0.20
C GLU A 31 -4.31 3.48 -0.59
N CYS A 32 -3.17 3.36 0.09
CA CYS A 32 -1.97 4.12 -0.25
C CYS A 32 -1.38 3.69 -1.60
N PHE A 33 -1.32 2.38 -1.88
CA PHE A 33 -0.86 1.90 -3.18
C PHE A 33 -1.83 2.28 -4.31
N ASP A 34 -3.15 2.26 -4.06
CA ASP A 34 -4.14 2.70 -5.04
C ASP A 34 -4.00 4.20 -5.35
N LYS A 35 -3.74 5.05 -4.34
CA LYS A 35 -3.41 6.48 -4.55
C LYS A 35 -2.12 6.67 -5.35
N ALA A 36 -1.08 5.88 -5.05
CA ALA A 36 0.16 5.91 -5.81
C ALA A 36 -0.08 5.56 -7.30
N LEU A 37 -0.92 4.57 -7.57
CA LEU A 37 -1.29 4.14 -8.92
C LEU A 37 -2.26 5.09 -9.64
N LEU A 38 -3.09 5.83 -8.90
CA LEU A 38 -3.91 6.90 -9.45
C LEU A 38 -3.04 8.06 -9.96
N LEU A 39 -1.95 8.38 -9.26
CA LEU A 39 -1.00 9.43 -9.64
C LEU A 39 -0.03 8.97 -10.72
N ASP A 40 0.47 7.74 -10.62
CA ASP A 40 1.31 7.11 -11.64
C ASP A 40 0.89 5.65 -11.85
N PRO A 41 0.03 5.39 -12.85
CA PRO A 41 -0.42 4.05 -13.20
C PRO A 41 0.72 3.10 -13.59
N ASN A 42 1.87 3.63 -14.03
CA ASN A 42 3.04 2.87 -14.44
C ASN A 42 4.02 2.59 -13.29
N ASN A 43 3.67 2.98 -12.05
CA ASN A 43 4.50 2.72 -10.88
C ASN A 43 4.50 1.22 -10.53
N GLN A 44 5.43 0.48 -11.13
CA GLN A 44 5.62 -0.96 -10.92
C GLN A 44 5.85 -1.32 -9.45
N ALA A 45 6.51 -0.44 -8.68
CA ALA A 45 6.75 -0.69 -7.26
C ALA A 45 5.43 -0.68 -6.47
N ALA A 46 4.55 0.30 -6.73
CA ALA A 46 3.24 0.36 -6.10
C ALA A 46 2.37 -0.84 -6.50
N GLN A 47 2.37 -1.26 -7.77
CA GLN A 47 1.64 -2.46 -8.21
C GLN A 47 2.13 -3.73 -7.51
N THR A 48 3.45 -3.92 -7.44
CA THR A 48 4.06 -5.08 -6.79
C THR A 48 3.73 -5.11 -5.30
N ASN A 49 3.86 -3.96 -4.62
CA ASN A 49 3.56 -3.87 -3.20
C ASN A 49 2.08 -4.09 -2.89
N ARG A 50 1.17 -3.59 -3.74
CA ARG A 50 -0.27 -3.86 -3.65
C ARG A 50 -0.58 -5.34 -3.78
N ASN A 51 -0.01 -6.01 -4.77
CA ASN A 51 -0.23 -7.44 -4.99
C ASN A 51 0.26 -8.28 -3.81
N ASN A 52 1.44 -7.97 -3.26
CA ASN A 52 1.95 -8.63 -2.05
C ASN A 52 1.01 -8.42 -0.85
N THR A 53 0.53 -7.20 -0.65
CA THR A 53 -0.41 -6.85 0.43
C THR A 53 -1.74 -7.59 0.30
N LEU A 54 -2.25 -7.75 -0.93
CA LEU A 54 -3.45 -8.55 -1.21
C LEU A 54 -3.23 -10.03 -0.90
N GLN A 55 -2.07 -10.59 -1.22
CA GLN A 55 -1.74 -11.98 -0.88
C GLN A 55 -1.68 -12.19 0.63
N ASP A 56 -1.06 -11.25 1.36
CA ASP A 56 -1.01 -11.27 2.82
C ASP A 56 -2.42 -11.19 3.42
N THR A 57 -3.28 -10.31 2.90
CA THR A 57 -4.68 -10.17 3.37
C THR A 57 -5.51 -11.42 3.08
N ASN A 58 -5.41 -11.98 1.86
CA ASN A 58 -6.16 -13.18 1.48
C ASN A 58 -5.74 -14.40 2.33
N ARG A 59 -4.46 -14.47 2.72
CA ARG A 59 -3.96 -15.49 3.65
C ARG A 59 -4.60 -15.37 5.04
N ILE A 60 -4.87 -14.16 5.52
CA ILE A 60 -5.53 -13.94 6.81
C ILE A 60 -7.02 -14.28 6.74
N VAL A 61 -7.71 -13.93 5.65
CA VAL A 61 -9.15 -14.24 5.47
C VAL A 61 -9.39 -15.76 5.41
N GLN A 62 -8.47 -16.53 4.80
CA GLN A 62 -8.56 -17.99 4.78
C GLN A 62 -8.25 -18.67 6.12
N LEU A 63 -7.52 -18.00 7.03
CA LEU A 63 -7.18 -18.53 8.35
C LEU A 63 -8.25 -18.26 9.41
N GLY A 64 -9.16 -17.29 9.18
CA GLY A 64 -10.27 -16.97 10.08
C GLY A 64 -11.57 -17.73 9.81
N THR A 65 -11.61 -18.60 8.79
CA THR A 65 -12.82 -19.33 8.37
C THR A 65 -12.71 -20.86 8.55
N ARG A 66 -11.95 -21.33 9.54
CA ARG A 66 -11.96 -22.74 9.98
C ARG A 66 -12.34 -22.88 11.44
#